data_AF-A0A2V9HSC5-F1
#
_entry.id   AF-A0A2V9HSC5-F1
#
_cell.length_a   1.000
_cell.length_b   1.000
_cell.length_c   1.000
_cell.angle_alpha   90.00
_cell.angle_beta   90.00
_cell.angle_gamma   90.00
#
_symmetry.space_group_name_H-M   'P 1'
#
loop_
_entity.id
_entity.type
_entity.pdbx_description
1 polymer ?
#
loop_
_entity_poly.entity_id
_entity_poly.type
_entity_poly.pdbx_seq_one_letter_code
_entity_poly.pdbx_strand_id
1 'polypeptide(L)' 'MRKWIYSFGAGKAEGDGTWRDLLGGKGAGLAEMTKIGLPVPAGFTI' A
#
# COMPACT_ATOMS: atom_id res chain seq x y z
N MET A 1 0.98 -15.31 14.13
CA MET A 1 0.04 -14.16 14.21
C MET A 1 -0.31 -13.71 12.81
N ARG A 2 -1.55 -13.28 12.56
CA ARG A 2 -1.99 -12.80 11.24
C ARG A 2 -1.91 -11.26 11.22
N LYS A 3 -1.41 -10.69 10.12
CA LYS A 3 -1.29 -9.24 9.91
C LYS A 3 -2.51 -8.73 9.16
N TRP A 4 -3.08 -7.62 9.63
CA TRP A 4 -4.35 -7.05 9.12
C TRP A 4 -4.25 -5.59 8.73
N ILE A 5 -3.07 -4.97 8.85
CA ILE A 5 -2.86 -3.55 8.55
C ILE A 5 -1.57 -3.45 7.75
N TYR A 6 -1.65 -2.76 6.61
CA TYR A 6 -0.56 -2.58 5.66
C TYR A 6 -0.33 -1.09 5.42
N SER A 7 0.81 -0.58 5.87
CA SER A 7 1.19 0.83 5.79
C SER A 7 1.81 1.20 4.44
N PHE A 8 1.63 2.47 4.05
CA PHE A 8 2.30 3.11 2.93
C PHE A 8 2.63 4.57 3.28
N GLY A 9 3.79 5.06 2.87
CA GLY A 9 4.22 6.44 3.05
C GLY A 9 5.73 6.60 2.97
N ALA A 10 6.20 7.84 2.80
CA ALA A 10 7.64 8.18 2.75
C ALA A 10 8.44 7.29 1.77
N GLY A 11 7.86 6.98 0.61
CA GLY A 11 8.48 6.14 -0.42
C GLY A 11 8.55 4.64 -0.09
N LYS A 12 7.87 4.18 0.97
CA LYS A 12 7.82 2.76 1.38
C LYS A 12 6.38 2.29 1.49
N ALA A 13 6.10 1.06 1.05
CA ALA A 13 4.81 0.42 1.26
C ALA A 13 4.99 -1.06 1.58
N GLU A 14 4.09 -1.61 2.40
CA GLU A 14 4.10 -3.03 2.80
C GLU A 14 3.36 -3.95 1.82
N GLY A 15 2.76 -3.38 0.76
CA GLY A 15 2.15 -4.10 -0.36
C GLY A 15 2.53 -3.45 -1.69
N ASP A 16 1.89 -3.88 -2.77
CA ASP A 16 2.10 -3.33 -4.11
C ASP A 16 0.89 -3.53 -5.03
N GLY A 17 1.03 -3.13 -6.29
CA GLY A 17 -0.05 -3.20 -7.29
C GLY A 17 -0.58 -4.61 -7.55
N THR A 18 0.16 -5.67 -7.17
CA THR A 18 -0.25 -7.07 -7.36
C THR A 18 -1.15 -7.58 -6.23
N TRP A 19 -1.20 -6.90 -5.08
CA TRP A 19 -1.94 -7.33 -3.89
C TRP A 19 -3.44 -6.95 -3.91
N ARG A 20 -4.07 -7.01 -5.09
CA ARG A 20 -5.46 -6.55 -5.29
C ARG A 20 -6.47 -7.38 -4.50
N ASP A 21 -6.22 -8.68 -4.34
CA ASP A 21 -7.12 -9.58 -3.60
C ASP A 21 -7.07 -9.34 -2.08
N LEU A 22 -5.96 -8.80 -1.58
CA LEU A 22 -5.74 -8.56 -0.15
C LEU A 22 -6.04 -7.10 0.25
N LEU A 23 -5.63 -6.13 -0.57
CA LEU A 23 -5.71 -4.69 -0.27
C LEU A 23 -6.83 -3.98 -1.05
N GLY A 24 -7.52 -4.69 -1.94
CA GLY A 24 -8.40 -4.10 -2.93
C GLY A 24 -7.64 -3.29 -3.99
N GLY A 25 -8.36 -2.85 -5.04
CA GLY A 25 -7.76 -2.10 -6.14
C GLY A 25 -7.19 -0.73 -5.73
N LYS A 26 -7.79 -0.06 -4.72
CA LYS A 26 -7.33 1.24 -4.23
C LYS A 26 -6.10 1.12 -3.32
N GLY A 27 -6.11 0.18 -2.37
CA GLY A 27 -4.98 -0.05 -1.47
C GLY A 27 -3.74 -0.52 -2.22
N ALA A 28 -3.90 -1.47 -3.15
CA ALA A 28 -2.82 -1.92 -4.04
C ALA A 28 -2.26 -0.77 -4.90
N GLY A 29 -3.14 0.09 -5.44
CA GLY A 29 -2.73 1.27 -6.21
C GLY A 29 -1.92 2.28 -5.39
N LEU A 30 -2.39 2.62 -4.18
CA LEU A 30 -1.67 3.55 -3.28
C LEU A 30 -0.31 3.00 -2.86
N ALA A 31 -0.21 1.69 -2.62
CA ALA A 31 1.03 1.02 -2.30
C ALA A 31 2.02 1.06 -3.48
N GLU A 32 1.55 0.79 -4.70
CA GLU A 32 2.36 0.88 -5.93
C GLU A 32 2.87 2.31 -6.16
N MET A 33 1.97 3.29 -6.11
CA MET A 33 2.32 4.71 -6.26
C MET A 33 3.40 5.13 -5.27
N THR A 34 3.30 4.67 -4.02
CA THR A 34 4.31 4.93 -2.99
C THR A 34 5.64 4.26 -3.32
N LYS A 35 5.65 3.01 -3.80
CA LYS A 35 6.89 2.27 -4.16
C LYS A 35 7.62 2.89 -5.35
N ILE A 36 6.90 3.42 -6.33
CA ILE A 36 7.50 4.11 -7.49
C ILE A 36 7.91 5.56 -7.17
N GLY A 37 7.74 6.00 -5.92
CA GLY A 37 8.22 7.31 -5.45
C GLY A 37 7.27 8.47 -5.75
N LEU A 38 6.01 8.22 -6.09
CA LEU A 38 5.03 9.31 -6.19
C LEU A 38 4.74 9.89 -4.81
N PRO A 39 4.51 11.21 -4.71
CA PRO A 39 4.15 11.85 -3.45
C PRO A 39 2.72 11.45 -3.05
N VAL A 40 2.61 10.42 -2.21
CA VAL A 40 1.36 9.95 -1.61
C VAL A 40 1.39 10.29 -0.11
N PRO A 41 0.33 10.93 0.43
CA PRO A 41 0.20 11.12 1.88
C PRO A 41 0.24 9.77 2.61
N ALA A 42 0.95 9.72 3.75
CA ALA A 42 1.08 8.49 4.51
C ALA A 42 -0.28 7.96 4.99
N GLY A 43 -0.42 6.64 5.01
CA GLY A 43 -1.66 5.96 5.38
C GLY A 43 -1.47 4.45 5.54
N PHE A 44 -2.60 3.76 5.62
CA PHE A 44 -2.64 2.29 5.70
C PHE A 44 -3.90 1.73 5.05
N THR A 45 -3.85 0.44 4.72
CA THR A 45 -5.00 -0.36 4.28
C THR A 45 -5.26 -1.46 5.33
N ILE A 46 -6.55 -1.70 5.62
CA ILE A 46 -7.02 -2.80 6.47
C ILE A 46 -7.44 -3.95 5.57
#